data_AF-A0A7J4IW60-F1
#
_entry.id   AF-A0A7J4IW60-F1
#
_cell.length_a   1.000
_cell.length_b   1.000
_cell.length_c   1.000
_cell.angle_alpha   90.00
_cell.angle_beta   90.00
_cell.angle_gamma   90.00
#
_symmetry.space_group_name_H-M   'P 1'
#
loop_
_entity.id
_entity.type
_entity.pdbx_description
1 polymer ?
#
loop_
_entity_poly.entity_id
_entity_poly.type
_entity_poly.pdbx_seq_one_letter_code
_entity_poly.pdbx_strand_id
1 'polypeptide(L)'
;MKIGGFEVGPWAVKEEGNKRHLIFDCRDCVYSSSIADDPACRYHVFSLLQEVEVDDIVLAEVYERVYSEEQKKLLEEISRVAQKLEIESVWSYKFLGDAKIEGEKDFGERHNTIVKITHDTLLFDPIYSYLELLRAISKERERFSSEDKEHYSDVYLRTLLYIKKNLDSTMLVQKAKQILLKLKTVPDTKEMYKP
;
A
#
# COMPACT_ATOMS: atom_id res chain seq x y z
N MET A 1 -4.72 17.07 -8.77
CA MET A 1 -3.79 15.94 -9.02
C MET A 1 -4.18 15.27 -10.34
N LYS A 2 -3.26 14.57 -11.01
CA LYS A 2 -3.59 13.75 -12.19
C LYS A 2 -3.24 12.29 -11.95
N ILE A 3 -4.14 11.38 -12.30
CA ILE A 3 -3.92 9.93 -12.26
C ILE A 3 -4.24 9.40 -13.66
N GLY A 4 -3.36 8.59 -14.25
CA GLY A 4 -3.60 8.02 -15.59
C GLY A 4 -3.87 9.04 -16.70
N GLY A 5 -3.41 10.29 -16.55
CA GLY A 5 -3.67 11.39 -17.48
C GLY A 5 -4.97 12.17 -17.26
N PHE A 6 -5.83 11.74 -16.33
CA PHE A 6 -7.10 12.40 -16.00
C PHE A 6 -6.98 13.24 -14.73
N GLU A 7 -7.72 14.35 -14.69
CA GLU A 7 -7.87 15.12 -13.46
C GLU A 7 -8.80 14.39 -12.50
N VAL A 8 -8.35 14.26 -11.26
CA VAL A 8 -9.21 13.75 -10.18
C VAL A 8 -9.94 14.89 -9.50
N GLY A 9 -11.06 14.56 -8.87
CA GLY A 9 -11.90 15.50 -8.14
C GLY A 9 -11.12 16.43 -7.21
N PRO A 10 -11.44 17.73 -7.13
CA PRO A 10 -10.77 18.63 -6.20
C PRO A 10 -11.07 18.23 -4.76
N TRP A 11 -10.23 18.67 -3.83
CA TRP A 11 -10.39 18.38 -2.41
C TRP A 11 -10.26 19.65 -1.56
N ALA A 12 -10.86 19.62 -0.37
CA ALA A 12 -10.73 20.66 0.63
C ALA A 12 -10.80 20.07 2.03
N VAL A 13 -10.11 20.69 2.98
CA VAL A 13 -10.31 20.42 4.40
C VAL A 13 -11.28 21.46 4.96
N LYS A 14 -12.40 21.03 5.53
CA LYS A 14 -13.37 21.90 6.21
C LYS A 14 -13.41 21.58 7.69
N GLU A 15 -13.64 22.59 8.51
CA GLU A 15 -13.81 22.43 9.95
C GLU A 15 -15.28 22.65 10.31
N GLU A 16 -15.93 21.62 10.84
CA GLU A 16 -17.33 21.65 11.25
C GLU A 16 -17.47 20.98 12.61
N GLY A 17 -18.02 21.70 13.60
CA GLY A 17 -18.29 21.13 14.93
C GLY A 17 -17.05 20.54 15.64
N ASN A 18 -15.90 21.22 15.54
CA ASN A 18 -14.58 20.76 16.04
C ASN A 18 -14.01 19.51 15.35
N LYS A 19 -14.56 19.11 14.20
CA LYS A 19 -14.00 18.06 13.36
C LYS A 19 -13.45 18.63 12.06
N ARG A 20 -12.32 18.11 11.61
CA ARG A 20 -11.71 18.41 10.32
C ARG A 20 -12.12 17.32 9.33
N HIS A 21 -12.87 17.70 8.30
CA HIS A 21 -13.34 16.82 7.25
C HIS A 21 -12.48 17.00 5.99
N LEU A 22 -11.86 15.92 5.51
CA LEU A 22 -11.26 15.90 4.17
C LEU A 22 -12.34 15.55 3.15
N ILE A 23 -12.76 16.53 2.36
CA ILE A 23 -13.84 16.37 1.39
C ILE A 23 -13.25 16.31 -0.01
N PHE A 24 -13.59 15.26 -0.74
CA PHE A 24 -13.29 15.07 -2.16
C PHE A 24 -14.56 15.31 -2.98
N ASP A 25 -14.51 16.25 -3.93
CA ASP A 25 -15.60 16.48 -4.87
C ASP A 25 -15.46 15.52 -6.07
N CYS A 26 -16.18 14.41 -6.01
CA CYS A 26 -16.12 13.34 -7.00
C CYS A 26 -17.18 13.47 -8.11
N ARG A 27 -17.99 14.55 -8.13
CA ARG A 27 -19.14 14.68 -9.05
C ARG A 27 -18.76 14.67 -10.53
N ASP A 28 -17.59 15.21 -10.86
CA ASP A 28 -17.05 15.26 -12.22
C ASP A 28 -15.82 14.33 -12.39
N CYS A 29 -15.60 13.40 -11.46
CA CYS A 29 -14.45 12.49 -11.52
C CYS A 29 -14.70 11.38 -12.55
N VAL A 30 -13.71 11.10 -13.41
CA VAL A 30 -13.76 9.98 -14.36
C VAL A 30 -13.68 8.62 -13.66
N TYR A 31 -13.13 8.61 -12.44
CA TYR A 31 -13.05 7.45 -11.56
C TYR A 31 -14.25 7.38 -10.64
N SER A 32 -14.60 6.17 -10.18
CA SER A 32 -15.71 6.01 -9.25
C SER A 32 -15.32 6.47 -7.84
N SER A 33 -16.30 7.00 -7.10
CA SER A 33 -16.18 7.58 -5.75
C SER A 33 -16.03 6.50 -4.65
N SER A 34 -15.27 5.43 -4.89
CA SER A 34 -15.16 4.28 -3.98
C SER A 34 -13.71 3.94 -3.66
N ILE A 35 -13.31 4.06 -2.39
CA ILE A 35 -12.00 3.54 -1.93
C ILE A 35 -11.95 2.02 -2.13
N ALA A 36 -13.10 1.35 -2.05
CA ALA A 36 -13.19 -0.10 -2.18
C ALA A 36 -13.04 -0.59 -3.59
N ASP A 37 -13.71 0.06 -4.53
CA ASP A 37 -13.88 -0.47 -5.87
C ASP A 37 -12.94 0.17 -6.88
N ASP A 38 -12.35 1.32 -6.54
CA ASP A 38 -11.57 2.13 -7.47
C ASP A 38 -10.14 2.37 -6.98
N PRO A 39 -9.13 1.75 -7.62
CA PRO A 39 -7.73 1.95 -7.27
C PRO A 39 -7.26 3.40 -7.39
N ALA A 40 -7.82 4.19 -8.32
CA ALA A 40 -7.42 5.59 -8.50
C ALA A 40 -8.00 6.47 -7.40
N CYS A 41 -9.27 6.25 -7.01
CA CYS A 41 -9.85 6.91 -5.83
C CYS A 41 -9.05 6.56 -4.57
N ARG A 42 -8.73 5.28 -4.38
CA ARG A 42 -7.92 4.79 -3.27
C ARG A 42 -6.54 5.45 -3.22
N TYR A 43 -5.83 5.49 -4.33
CA TYR A 43 -4.53 6.17 -4.45
C TYR A 43 -4.65 7.65 -4.10
N HIS A 44 -5.65 8.35 -4.64
CA HIS A 44 -5.87 9.76 -4.37
C HIS A 44 -6.08 10.03 -2.86
N VAL A 45 -6.90 9.22 -2.21
CA VAL A 45 -7.15 9.34 -0.76
C VAL A 45 -5.88 9.09 0.05
N PHE A 46 -5.16 7.99 -0.23
CA PHE A 46 -3.95 7.68 0.53
C PHE A 46 -2.85 8.73 0.36
N SER A 47 -2.67 9.27 -0.85
CA SER A 47 -1.71 10.35 -1.10
C SER A 47 -2.00 11.58 -0.24
N LEU A 48 -3.26 12.01 -0.16
CA LEU A 48 -3.61 13.18 0.65
C LEU A 48 -3.50 12.92 2.16
N LEU A 49 -3.79 11.69 2.62
CA LEU A 49 -3.60 11.32 4.02
C LEU A 49 -2.12 11.35 4.47
N GLN A 50 -1.16 11.44 3.55
CA GLN A 50 0.24 11.68 3.89
C GLN A 50 0.55 13.16 4.15
N GLU A 51 -0.33 14.07 3.70
CA GLU A 51 -0.15 15.52 3.73
C GLU A 51 -1.03 16.21 4.78
N VAL A 52 -2.22 15.66 5.06
CA VAL A 52 -3.21 16.28 5.94
C VAL A 52 -3.67 15.36 7.06
N GLU A 53 -3.83 15.94 8.25
CA GLU A 53 -4.48 15.30 9.39
C GLU A 53 -5.94 15.76 9.46
N VAL A 54 -6.85 14.78 9.47
CA VAL A 54 -8.30 14.98 9.47
C VAL A 54 -8.98 13.95 10.37
N ASP A 55 -10.23 14.20 10.75
CA ASP A 55 -11.03 13.31 11.58
C ASP A 55 -11.86 12.35 10.71
N ASP A 56 -12.49 12.88 9.66
CA ASP A 56 -13.37 12.14 8.75
C ASP A 56 -12.99 12.38 7.28
N ILE A 57 -13.23 11.38 6.42
CA ILE A 57 -13.05 11.48 4.97
C ILE A 57 -14.42 11.42 4.31
N VAL A 58 -14.70 12.36 3.40
CA VAL A 58 -15.98 12.44 2.69
C VAL A 58 -15.72 12.38 1.19
N LEU A 59 -16.29 11.38 0.52
CA LEU A 59 -16.36 11.35 -0.94
C LEU A 59 -17.73 11.89 -1.36
N ALA A 60 -17.75 13.12 -1.89
CA ALA A 60 -18.97 13.80 -2.31
C ALA A 60 -19.27 13.48 -3.79
N GLU A 61 -20.32 12.70 -4.04
CA GLU A 61 -20.85 12.41 -5.38
C GLU A 61 -22.35 12.79 -5.42
N VAL A 62 -23.22 11.93 -5.99
CA VAL A 62 -24.69 12.07 -5.88
C VAL A 62 -25.14 11.88 -4.43
N TYR A 63 -24.46 10.99 -3.71
CA TYR A 63 -24.59 10.79 -2.27
C TYR A 63 -23.21 10.88 -1.62
N GLU A 64 -23.16 11.40 -0.41
CA GLU A 64 -21.92 11.46 0.37
C GLU A 64 -21.59 10.08 0.94
N ARG A 65 -20.34 9.66 0.78
CA ARG A 65 -19.78 8.50 1.49
C ARG A 65 -18.83 9.03 2.56
N VAL A 66 -19.23 8.86 3.81
CA VAL A 66 -18.44 9.27 4.97
C VAL A 66 -17.71 8.05 5.52
N TYR A 67 -16.39 8.11 5.52
CA TYR A 67 -15.54 7.11 6.16
C TYR A 67 -15.25 7.56 7.59
N SER A 68 -15.73 6.75 8.53
CA SER A 68 -15.63 6.99 9.96
C SER A 68 -14.19 6.98 10.48
N GLU A 69 -13.98 7.41 11.72
CA GLU A 69 -12.69 7.36 12.41
C GLU A 69 -12.00 5.98 12.34
N GLU A 70 -12.74 4.87 12.50
CA GLU A 70 -12.16 3.52 12.40
C GLU A 70 -11.63 3.24 11.00
N GLN A 71 -12.40 3.61 9.97
CA GLN A 71 -12.02 3.42 8.56
C GLN A 71 -10.87 4.34 8.17
N LYS A 72 -10.93 5.60 8.59
CA LYS A 72 -9.83 6.55 8.41
C LYS A 72 -8.55 6.03 9.05
N LYS A 73 -8.61 5.47 10.25
CA LYS A 73 -7.44 4.89 10.93
C LYS A 73 -6.84 3.74 10.13
N LEU A 74 -7.66 2.84 9.57
CA LEU A 74 -7.19 1.77 8.67
C LEU A 74 -6.40 2.34 7.49
N LEU A 75 -6.89 3.43 6.91
CA LEU A 75 -6.26 4.05 5.74
C LEU A 75 -4.98 4.79 6.11
N GLU A 76 -5.02 5.54 7.20
CA GLU A 76 -3.89 6.34 7.69
C GLU A 76 -2.69 5.47 8.07
N GLU A 77 -2.92 4.30 8.68
CA GLU A 77 -1.85 3.34 9.00
C GLU A 77 -1.09 2.90 7.74
N ILE A 78 -1.79 2.68 6.63
CA ILE A 78 -1.18 2.34 5.35
C ILE A 78 -0.41 3.52 4.77
N SER A 79 -1.01 4.72 4.75
CA SER A 79 -0.33 5.95 4.27
C SER A 79 0.98 6.20 5.03
N ARG A 80 0.98 6.00 6.35
CA ARG A 80 2.17 6.14 7.21
C ARG A 80 3.22 5.08 6.89
N VAL A 81 2.83 3.82 6.66
CA VAL A 81 3.77 2.77 6.24
C VAL A 81 4.39 3.12 4.88
N ALA A 82 3.58 3.54 3.90
CA ALA A 82 4.09 3.93 2.58
C ALA A 82 5.08 5.08 2.67
N GLN A 83 4.75 6.14 3.41
CA GLN A 83 5.64 7.29 3.63
C GLN A 83 6.95 6.88 4.33
N LYS A 84 6.87 5.98 5.31
CA LYS A 84 8.05 5.46 6.00
C LYS A 84 8.98 4.71 5.06
N LEU A 85 8.43 3.80 4.23
CA LEU A 85 9.22 3.04 3.26
C LEU A 85 9.85 3.96 2.19
N GLU A 86 9.15 5.05 1.85
CA GLU A 86 9.64 6.08 0.95
C GLU A 86 10.87 6.80 1.51
N ILE A 87 10.74 7.33 2.73
CA ILE A 87 11.81 8.03 3.46
C ILE A 87 13.04 7.14 3.65
N GLU A 88 12.82 5.85 3.94
CA GLU A 88 13.91 4.88 4.11
C GLU A 88 14.53 4.45 2.78
N SER A 89 13.85 4.70 1.65
CA SER A 89 14.25 4.32 0.29
C SER A 89 14.64 2.85 0.20
N VAL A 90 13.71 1.97 0.61
CA VAL A 90 13.94 0.52 0.74
C VAL A 90 14.26 -0.20 -0.57
N TRP A 91 14.10 0.46 -1.72
CA TRP A 91 14.54 -0.03 -3.05
C TRP A 91 15.99 0.32 -3.37
N SER A 92 16.68 1.12 -2.56
CA SER A 92 18.08 1.47 -2.82
C SER A 92 19.00 0.24 -2.70
N TYR A 93 20.11 0.24 -3.43
CA TYR A 93 21.05 -0.89 -3.54
C TYR A 93 21.43 -1.55 -2.20
N LYS A 94 21.58 -0.77 -1.12
CA LYS A 94 21.94 -1.26 0.23
C LYS A 94 20.92 -2.23 0.84
N PHE A 95 19.70 -2.27 0.32
CA PHE A 95 18.62 -3.14 0.79
C PHE A 95 18.33 -4.32 -0.15
N LEU A 96 19.00 -4.37 -1.31
CA LEU A 96 18.74 -5.35 -2.37
C LEU A 96 19.77 -6.50 -2.38
N GLY A 97 20.89 -6.35 -1.70
CA GLY A 97 21.98 -7.32 -1.72
C GLY A 97 23.26 -6.73 -1.12
N ASP A 98 24.34 -7.53 -1.10
CA ASP A 98 25.66 -7.06 -0.71
C ASP A 98 26.44 -6.57 -1.93
N ALA A 99 26.62 -5.25 -2.03
CA ALA A 99 27.35 -4.62 -3.14
C ALA A 99 28.85 -4.96 -3.18
N LYS A 100 29.40 -5.60 -2.14
CA LYS A 100 30.81 -6.04 -2.10
C LYS A 100 31.05 -7.33 -2.89
N ILE A 101 29.98 -7.99 -3.33
CA ILE A 101 30.08 -9.27 -3.99
C ILE A 101 29.93 -9.05 -5.50
N GLU A 102 31.01 -9.33 -6.23
CA GLU A 102 31.00 -9.33 -7.69
C GLU A 102 30.15 -10.48 -8.23
N GLY A 103 29.29 -10.19 -9.21
CA GLY A 103 28.51 -11.21 -9.92
C GLY A 103 27.05 -11.35 -9.52
N GLU A 104 26.54 -10.52 -8.60
CA GLU A 104 25.12 -10.53 -8.21
C GLU A 104 24.21 -10.10 -9.38
N LYS A 105 23.48 -11.05 -9.96
CA LYS A 105 22.63 -10.83 -11.15
C LYS A 105 21.20 -10.42 -10.81
N ASP A 106 20.75 -10.64 -9.57
CA ASP A 106 19.35 -10.46 -9.18
C ASP A 106 19.01 -9.04 -8.72
N PHE A 107 19.98 -8.12 -8.60
CA PHE A 107 19.74 -6.74 -8.17
C PHE A 107 18.61 -6.06 -8.95
N GLY A 108 18.58 -6.22 -10.28
CA GLY A 108 17.54 -5.62 -11.13
C GLY A 108 16.15 -6.20 -10.84
N GLU A 109 16.04 -7.52 -10.69
CA GLU A 109 14.78 -8.19 -10.36
C GLU A 109 14.27 -7.76 -8.97
N ARG A 110 15.17 -7.75 -7.98
CA ARG A 110 14.87 -7.36 -6.60
C ARG A 110 14.44 -5.91 -6.49
N HIS A 111 15.13 -5.01 -7.19
CA HIS A 111 14.75 -3.60 -7.29
C HIS A 111 13.33 -3.46 -7.83
N ASN A 112 13.05 -4.04 -9.00
CA ASN A 112 11.74 -3.96 -9.63
C ASN A 112 10.64 -4.54 -8.75
N THR A 113 10.93 -5.62 -8.03
CA THR A 113 9.98 -6.23 -7.10
C THR A 113 9.67 -5.32 -5.92
N ILE A 114 10.67 -4.69 -5.30
CA ILE A 114 10.41 -3.76 -4.19
C ILE A 114 9.69 -2.51 -4.69
N VAL A 115 10.14 -1.89 -5.78
CA VAL A 115 9.47 -0.71 -6.34
C VAL A 115 8.01 -1.03 -6.65
N LYS A 116 7.73 -2.16 -7.29
CA LYS A 116 6.36 -2.61 -7.55
C LYS A 116 5.55 -2.69 -6.26
N ILE A 117 6.07 -3.36 -5.23
CA ILE A 117 5.38 -3.57 -3.95
C ILE A 117 5.16 -2.24 -3.22
N THR A 118 6.19 -1.43 -3.05
CA THR A 118 6.17 -0.28 -2.11
C THR A 118 5.71 1.01 -2.75
N HIS A 119 6.02 1.23 -4.03
CA HIS A 119 5.75 2.49 -4.73
C HIS A 119 4.56 2.34 -5.69
N ASP A 120 4.57 1.32 -6.55
CA ASP A 120 3.59 1.24 -7.64
C ASP A 120 2.24 0.65 -7.23
N THR A 121 2.21 -0.22 -6.21
CA THR A 121 0.99 -0.95 -5.83
C THR A 121 0.48 -0.62 -4.44
N LEU A 122 1.33 -0.26 -3.47
CA LEU A 122 0.92 -0.12 -2.07
C LEU A 122 -0.25 0.86 -1.88
N LEU A 123 -0.21 2.02 -2.53
CA LEU A 123 -1.29 3.01 -2.43
C LEU A 123 -2.46 2.73 -3.38
N PHE A 124 -2.29 1.89 -4.40
CA PHE A 124 -3.38 1.51 -5.30
C PHE A 124 -4.16 0.29 -4.78
N ASP A 125 -3.48 -0.68 -4.19
CA ASP A 125 -4.03 -1.87 -3.55
C ASP A 125 -3.07 -2.43 -2.48
N PRO A 126 -3.22 -1.97 -1.22
CA PRO A 126 -2.40 -2.42 -0.11
C PRO A 126 -2.46 -3.93 0.16
N ILE A 127 -3.60 -4.57 -0.10
CA ILE A 127 -3.76 -6.01 0.12
C ILE A 127 -3.05 -6.80 -0.97
N TYR A 128 -3.22 -6.40 -2.22
CA TYR A 128 -2.50 -7.01 -3.33
C TYR A 128 -0.98 -6.82 -3.18
N SER A 129 -0.53 -5.61 -2.83
CA SER A 129 0.89 -5.34 -2.51
C SER A 129 1.41 -6.28 -1.43
N TYR A 130 0.62 -6.51 -0.37
CA TYR A 130 0.97 -7.47 0.68
C TYR A 130 1.04 -8.93 0.17
N LEU A 131 0.13 -9.35 -0.71
CA LEU A 131 0.19 -10.69 -1.31
C LEU A 131 1.42 -10.88 -2.20
N GLU A 132 1.77 -9.87 -3.01
CA GLU A 132 2.98 -9.87 -3.83
C GLU A 132 4.24 -9.95 -2.94
N LEU A 133 4.25 -9.25 -1.80
CA LEU A 133 5.32 -9.35 -0.82
C LEU A 133 5.46 -10.76 -0.24
N LEU A 134 4.35 -11.43 0.10
CA LEU A 134 4.40 -12.82 0.58
C LEU A 134 4.96 -13.77 -0.49
N ARG A 135 4.61 -13.57 -1.77
CA ARG A 135 5.17 -14.34 -2.88
C ARG A 135 6.67 -14.11 -3.03
N ALA A 136 7.12 -12.86 -2.97
CA ALA A 136 8.55 -12.50 -3.01
C ALA A 136 9.33 -13.16 -1.85
N ILE A 137 8.77 -13.15 -0.64
CA ILE A 137 9.38 -13.83 0.52
C ILE A 137 9.47 -15.35 0.32
N SER A 138 8.42 -15.99 -0.22
CA SER A 138 8.45 -17.43 -0.49
C SER A 138 9.54 -17.78 -1.50
N LYS A 139 9.58 -17.05 -2.62
CA LYS A 139 10.58 -17.22 -3.67
C LYS A 139 12.01 -17.06 -3.14
N GLU A 140 12.25 -16.04 -2.32
CA GLU A 140 13.59 -15.80 -1.77
C GLU A 140 13.98 -16.84 -0.72
N ARG A 141 13.03 -17.37 0.06
CA ARG A 141 13.28 -18.48 0.99
C ARG A 141 13.62 -19.78 0.26
N GLU A 142 12.94 -20.07 -0.85
CA GLU A 142 13.24 -21.23 -1.69
C GLU A 142 14.66 -21.14 -2.25
N ARG A 143 15.05 -19.97 -2.77
CA ARG A 143 16.43 -19.69 -3.21
C ARG A 143 17.46 -19.86 -2.09
N PHE A 144 17.12 -19.44 -0.87
CA PHE A 144 17.99 -19.63 0.30
C PHE A 144 18.17 -21.11 0.70
N SER A 145 17.19 -21.96 0.38
CA SER A 145 17.19 -23.39 0.74
C SER A 145 17.85 -24.31 -0.30
N SER A 146 18.05 -23.85 -1.54
CA SER A 146 18.81 -24.58 -2.57
C SER A 146 20.31 -24.59 -2.27
N GLU A 147 21.00 -25.70 -2.59
CA GLU A 147 22.42 -25.94 -2.27
C GLU A 147 23.41 -25.00 -3.00
N ASP A 148 22.96 -24.27 -4.02
CA ASP A 148 23.68 -23.13 -4.61
C ASP A 148 23.59 -21.94 -3.66
N LYS A 149 24.41 -21.97 -2.59
CA LYS A 149 24.58 -20.89 -1.62
C LYS A 149 25.27 -19.69 -2.26
N GLU A 150 24.56 -19.01 -3.14
CA GLU A 150 24.82 -17.61 -3.38
C GLU A 150 24.41 -16.86 -2.11
N HIS A 151 25.41 -16.48 -1.31
CA HIS A 151 25.31 -15.81 0.01
C HIS A 151 24.60 -14.44 -0.04
N TYR A 152 23.89 -14.15 -1.12
CA TYR A 152 23.52 -12.81 -1.57
C TYR A 152 22.09 -12.42 -1.17
N SER A 153 21.27 -13.41 -0.77
CA SER A 153 19.85 -13.28 -0.46
C SER A 153 19.50 -12.77 0.96
N ASP A 154 20.42 -12.78 1.92
CA ASP A 154 20.09 -12.46 3.33
C ASP A 154 19.69 -10.98 3.50
N VAL A 155 20.41 -10.05 2.86
CA VAL A 155 20.09 -8.62 2.90
C VAL A 155 18.70 -8.36 2.33
N TYR A 156 18.41 -8.92 1.15
CA TYR A 156 17.13 -8.75 0.50
C TYR A 156 15.99 -9.37 1.30
N LEU A 157 16.16 -10.60 1.80
CA LEU A 157 15.16 -11.27 2.62
C LEU A 157 14.87 -10.48 3.91
N ARG A 158 15.90 -9.91 4.56
CA ARG A 158 15.71 -9.02 5.73
C ARG A 158 14.90 -7.78 5.36
N THR A 159 15.14 -7.17 4.21
CA THR A 159 14.33 -6.04 3.72
C THR A 159 12.89 -6.46 3.49
N LEU A 160 12.62 -7.59 2.82
CA LEU A 160 11.26 -8.07 2.61
C LEU A 160 10.54 -8.37 3.94
N LEU A 161 11.23 -8.99 4.90
CA LEU A 161 10.69 -9.26 6.23
C LEU A 161 10.44 -7.98 7.02
N TYR A 162 11.28 -6.96 6.85
CA TYR A 162 11.09 -5.65 7.43
C TYR A 162 9.84 -4.96 6.87
N ILE A 163 9.66 -4.93 5.54
CA ILE A 163 8.45 -4.41 4.90
C ILE A 163 7.22 -5.17 5.42
N LYS A 164 7.30 -6.51 5.47
CA LYS A 164 6.22 -7.36 5.98
C LYS A 164 5.86 -7.02 7.41
N LYS A 165 6.85 -6.78 8.29
CA LYS A 165 6.60 -6.40 9.69
C LYS A 165 5.82 -5.09 9.79
N ASN A 166 6.16 -4.09 8.97
CA ASN A 166 5.44 -2.82 8.97
C ASN A 166 4.00 -3.01 8.48
N LEU A 167 3.79 -3.72 7.36
CA LEU A 167 2.44 -4.01 6.86
C LEU A 167 1.62 -4.86 7.83
N ASP A 168 2.22 -5.86 8.47
CA ASP A 168 1.58 -6.73 9.47
C ASP A 168 1.07 -5.97 10.71
N SER A 169 1.67 -4.82 11.01
CA SER A 169 1.25 -3.97 12.12
C SER A 169 -0.02 -3.17 11.83
N THR A 170 -0.42 -3.07 10.55
CA THR A 170 -1.62 -2.32 10.15
C THR A 170 -2.88 -3.16 10.35
N MET A 171 -3.94 -2.52 10.84
CA MET A 171 -5.23 -3.14 11.07
C MET A 171 -5.84 -3.68 9.76
N LEU A 172 -5.63 -3.00 8.62
CA LEU A 172 -6.13 -3.42 7.32
C LEU A 172 -5.58 -4.80 6.92
N VAL A 173 -4.26 -4.97 7.02
CA VAL A 173 -3.60 -6.25 6.73
C VAL A 173 -3.98 -7.33 7.76
N GLN A 174 -4.18 -6.97 9.03
CA GLN A 174 -4.65 -7.92 10.04
C GLN A 174 -6.06 -8.44 9.74
N LYS A 175 -7.00 -7.56 9.38
CA LYS A 175 -8.35 -7.96 8.94
C LYS A 175 -8.28 -8.84 7.68
N ALA A 176 -7.44 -8.45 6.71
CA ALA A 176 -7.21 -9.22 5.49
C ALA A 176 -6.74 -10.66 5.76
N LYS A 177 -5.75 -10.84 6.65
CA LYS A 177 -5.25 -12.16 7.03
C LYS A 177 -6.32 -13.06 7.60
N GLN A 178 -7.17 -12.53 8.48
CA GLN A 178 -8.26 -13.32 9.08
C GLN A 178 -9.23 -13.84 8.02
N ILE A 179 -9.47 -13.06 6.96
CA ILE A 179 -10.31 -13.45 5.83
C ILE A 179 -9.57 -14.48 4.97
N LEU A 180 -8.31 -14.22 4.61
CA LEU A 180 -7.48 -15.13 3.81
C LEU A 180 -7.33 -16.52 4.44
N LEU A 181 -7.17 -16.60 5.77
CA LEU A 181 -7.10 -17.86 6.51
C LEU A 181 -8.41 -18.67 6.48
N LYS A 182 -9.55 -18.00 6.32
CA LYS A 182 -10.88 -18.64 6.28
C LYS A 182 -11.26 -19.13 4.89
N LEU A 183 -10.48 -18.79 3.86
CA LEU A 183 -10.82 -19.08 2.47
C LEU A 183 -9.91 -20.15 1.87
N LYS A 184 -10.50 -21.08 1.11
CA LYS A 184 -9.76 -22.04 0.27
C LYS A 184 -9.16 -21.40 -0.99
N THR A 185 -9.59 -20.18 -1.34
CA THR A 185 -9.19 -19.41 -2.55
C THR A 185 -9.08 -17.92 -2.22
N VAL A 186 -8.15 -17.19 -2.85
CA VAL A 186 -7.94 -15.75 -2.61
C VAL A 186 -9.24 -14.96 -2.93
N PRO A 187 -9.80 -14.18 -1.98
CA PRO A 187 -11.01 -13.39 -2.19
C PRO A 187 -10.76 -12.15 -3.05
N ASP A 188 -11.85 -11.59 -3.56
CA ASP A 188 -11.86 -10.22 -4.11
C ASP A 188 -11.51 -9.22 -2.99
N THR A 189 -10.45 -8.44 -3.18
CA THR A 189 -9.88 -7.53 -2.16
C THR A 189 -10.78 -6.34 -1.83
N LYS A 190 -11.77 -6.06 -2.69
CA LYS A 190 -12.70 -4.92 -2.57
C LYS A 190 -13.52 -4.92 -1.28
N GLU A 191 -13.86 -6.08 -0.74
CA GLU A 191 -14.69 -6.20 0.47
C GLU A 191 -14.05 -5.55 1.72
N MET A 192 -12.74 -5.31 1.71
CA MET A 192 -12.01 -4.81 2.89
C MET A 192 -12.11 -3.29 3.11
N TYR A 193 -12.72 -2.58 2.17
CA TYR A 193 -12.70 -1.13 2.08
C TYR A 193 -14.11 -0.51 2.06
N LYS A 194 -15.16 -1.34 2.15
CA LYS A 194 -16.54 -0.86 2.10
C LYS A 194 -16.89 -0.06 3.37
N PRO A 195 -17.68 1.02 3.23
CA PRO A 195 -18.17 1.80 4.36
C PRO A 195 -19.09 0.97 5.28
#